data_AF-A0A7R9VF91-F1
#
_entry.id   AF-A0A7R9VF91-F1
#
_cell.length_a   1.000
_cell.length_b   1.000
_cell.length_c   1.000
_cell.angle_alpha   90.00
_cell.angle_beta   90.00
_cell.angle_gamma   90.00
#
_symmetry.space_group_name_H-M   'P 1'
#
loop_
_entity.id
_entity.type
_entity.pdbx_description
1 polymer ?
#
loop_
_entity_poly.entity_id
_entity_poly.type
_entity_poly.pdbx_seq_one_letter_code
_entity_poly.pdbx_strand_id
1 'polypeptide(L)'
;TIQTMKMLCYEFQDLEPSVLSLLRSSADELAPLLCARMDEIFADAGAAVVAGRPHNNRACKYVLNLMANVFNVPSLACSVSQPTLRGALSTVLCCLVDDRIVGAPEGVALLRALNLLVMKALENSDRTHVFASLIPLMLRPHERLAELSPYSKYESMWYELVVKCTIKATKALQADVASVDLRTLLVHIHQFFETLGPEELRRRGAREDKPVRMVKTILHEVCKAKGREVYAYVDGIPGADLDPAMRPHIFPYIDLNLSTMGL
;
A
#
# COMPACT_ATOMS: atom_id res chain seq x y z
N THR A 1 4.05 -18.72 18.06
CA THR A 1 3.26 -18.38 19.27
C THR A 1 3.67 -17.02 19.79
N ILE A 2 2.98 -16.45 20.80
CA ILE A 2 3.38 -15.16 21.42
C ILE A 2 4.80 -15.22 21.97
N GLN A 3 5.21 -16.37 22.54
CA GLN A 3 6.56 -16.57 23.05
C GLN A 3 7.60 -16.50 21.92
N THR A 4 7.33 -17.13 20.77
CA THR A 4 8.18 -17.01 19.57
C THR A 4 8.34 -15.55 19.16
N MET A 5 7.24 -14.78 19.12
CA MET A 5 7.28 -13.39 18.71
C MET A 5 8.07 -12.51 19.68
N LYS A 6 7.90 -12.75 20.99
CA LYS A 6 8.67 -12.07 22.03
C LYS A 6 10.17 -12.32 21.87
N MET A 7 10.57 -13.57 21.62
CA MET A 7 11.99 -13.91 21.41
C MET A 7 12.53 -13.21 20.16
N LEU A 8 11.82 -13.28 19.04
CA LEU A 8 12.22 -12.59 17.82
C LEU A 8 12.36 -11.07 18.03
N CYS A 9 11.45 -10.42 18.77
CA CYS A 9 11.59 -8.99 19.06
C CYS A 9 12.89 -8.65 19.80
N TYR A 10 13.39 -9.56 20.64
CA TYR A 10 14.64 -9.38 21.37
C TYR A 10 15.85 -9.55 20.45
N GLU A 11 15.85 -10.57 19.60
CA GLU A 11 16.90 -10.79 18.59
C GLU A 11 17.05 -9.58 17.64
N PHE A 12 15.95 -8.88 17.35
CA PHE A 12 15.99 -7.67 16.52
C PHE A 12 16.67 -6.45 17.20
N GLN A 13 16.84 -6.45 18.53
CA GLN A 13 17.48 -5.33 19.24
C GLN A 13 19.01 -5.37 19.15
N ASP A 14 19.59 -6.54 18.91
CA ASP A 14 21.04 -6.76 18.84
C ASP A 14 21.38 -7.65 17.63
N LEU A 15 21.00 -7.18 16.44
CA LEU A 15 21.17 -7.93 15.20
C LEU A 15 22.64 -8.03 14.82
N GLU A 16 23.23 -9.20 15.06
CA GLU A 16 24.50 -9.54 14.43
C GLU A 16 24.38 -9.51 12.89
N PRO A 17 25.44 -9.11 12.16
CA PRO A 17 25.42 -9.06 10.70
C PRO A 17 25.02 -10.38 10.03
N SER A 18 25.38 -11.51 10.63
CA SER A 18 25.02 -12.86 10.20
C SER A 18 23.51 -13.11 10.28
N VAL A 19 22.89 -12.73 11.40
CA VAL A 19 21.44 -12.85 11.64
C VAL A 19 20.67 -11.90 10.72
N LEU A 20 21.15 -10.67 10.52
CA LEU A 20 20.56 -9.73 9.58
C LEU A 20 20.58 -10.29 8.15
N SER A 21 21.67 -10.93 7.73
CA SER A 21 21.77 -11.57 6.42
C SER A 21 20.75 -12.70 6.26
N LEU A 22 20.57 -13.54 7.28
CA LEU A 22 19.58 -14.61 7.26
C LEU A 22 18.14 -14.07 7.21
N LEU A 23 17.84 -13.06 8.03
CA LEU A 23 16.53 -12.39 8.01
C LEU A 23 16.26 -11.74 6.66
N ARG A 24 17.29 -11.18 6.02
CA ARG A 24 17.18 -10.61 4.68
C ARG A 24 16.78 -11.67 3.65
N SER A 25 17.42 -12.86 3.68
CA SER A 25 17.09 -13.94 2.76
C SER A 25 15.70 -14.52 2.95
N SER A 26 15.12 -14.38 4.16
CA SER A 26 13.79 -14.92 4.48
C SER A 26 12.73 -13.83 4.67
N ALA A 27 13.04 -12.55 4.40
CA ALA A 27 12.15 -11.43 4.67
C ALA A 27 10.81 -11.56 3.91
N ASP A 28 10.89 -12.00 2.65
CA ASP A 28 9.73 -12.18 1.79
C ASP A 28 8.82 -13.34 2.21
N GLU A 29 9.37 -14.36 2.89
CA GLU A 29 8.62 -15.49 3.45
C GLU A 29 8.07 -15.17 4.84
N LEU A 30 8.83 -14.41 5.63
CA LEU A 30 8.47 -14.02 6.99
C LEU A 30 7.33 -12.99 7.01
N ALA A 31 7.37 -11.99 6.13
CA ALA A 31 6.41 -10.90 6.14
C ALA A 31 4.95 -11.37 5.94
N PRO A 32 4.61 -12.28 5.00
CA PRO A 32 3.25 -12.81 4.88
C PRO A 32 2.77 -13.54 6.13
N LEU A 33 3.64 -14.30 6.79
CA LEU A 33 3.32 -14.96 8.06
C LEU A 33 3.01 -13.93 9.15
N LEU A 34 3.82 -12.87 9.25
CA LEU A 34 3.56 -11.77 10.16
C LEU A 34 2.26 -11.03 9.81
N CYS A 35 1.93 -10.85 8.53
CA CYS A 35 0.67 -10.25 8.09
C CYS A 35 -0.53 -11.06 8.59
N ALA A 36 -0.55 -12.37 8.31
CA ALA A 36 -1.64 -13.25 8.73
C ALA A 36 -1.81 -13.23 10.27
N ARG A 37 -0.69 -13.32 11.00
CA ARG A 37 -0.72 -13.23 12.47
C ARG A 37 -1.20 -11.87 12.97
N MET A 38 -0.81 -10.78 12.31
CA MET A 38 -1.22 -9.43 12.67
C MET A 38 -2.72 -9.25 12.43
N ASP A 39 -3.21 -9.74 11.30
CA ASP A 39 -4.63 -9.67 10.97
C ASP A 39 -5.47 -10.43 12.01
N GLU A 40 -5.13 -11.67 12.33
CA GLU A 40 -5.80 -12.43 13.39
C GLU A 40 -5.80 -11.72 14.75
N ILE A 41 -4.63 -11.24 15.19
CA ILE A 41 -4.45 -10.63 16.51
C ILE A 41 -5.26 -9.33 16.64
N PHE A 42 -5.23 -8.47 15.62
CA PHE A 42 -5.97 -7.21 15.64
C PHE A 42 -7.48 -7.42 15.47
N ALA A 43 -7.90 -8.43 14.69
CA ALA A 43 -9.31 -8.79 14.57
C ALA A 43 -9.89 -9.24 15.91
N ASP A 44 -9.21 -10.16 16.60
CA ASP A 44 -9.62 -10.62 17.93
C ASP A 44 -9.60 -9.48 18.96
N ALA A 45 -8.59 -8.60 18.91
CA ALA A 45 -8.54 -7.44 19.79
C ALA A 45 -9.76 -6.52 19.60
N GLY A 46 -10.13 -6.19 18.36
CA GLY A 46 -11.31 -5.38 18.06
C GLY A 46 -12.62 -6.05 18.49
N ALA A 47 -12.76 -7.35 18.24
CA ALA A 47 -13.91 -8.13 18.66
C ALA A 47 -14.03 -8.25 20.19
N ALA A 48 -12.91 -8.42 20.89
CA ALA A 48 -12.86 -8.48 22.34
C ALA A 48 -13.23 -7.15 23.00
N VAL A 49 -12.80 -6.00 22.44
CA VAL A 49 -13.22 -4.67 22.90
C VAL A 49 -14.74 -4.52 22.85
N VAL A 50 -15.37 -4.87 21.72
CA VAL A 50 -16.83 -4.79 21.57
C VAL A 50 -17.56 -5.74 22.53
N ALA A 51 -17.01 -6.93 22.74
CA ALA A 51 -17.59 -7.94 23.62
C ALA A 51 -17.28 -7.72 25.11
N GLY A 52 -16.48 -6.71 25.49
CA GLY A 52 -16.01 -6.51 26.86
C GLY A 52 -15.15 -7.67 27.40
N ARG A 53 -14.50 -8.43 26.51
CA ARG A 53 -13.65 -9.57 26.87
C ARG A 53 -12.21 -9.14 27.11
N PRO A 54 -11.44 -9.87 27.93
CA PRO A 54 -9.99 -9.68 28.00
C PRO A 54 -9.35 -9.96 26.64
N HIS A 55 -8.45 -9.09 26.20
CA HIS A 55 -7.70 -9.21 24.95
C HIS A 55 -6.20 -9.20 25.22
N ASN A 56 -5.44 -9.79 24.31
CA ASN A 56 -4.01 -9.96 24.47
C ASN A 56 -3.22 -8.77 23.91
N ASN A 57 -3.17 -7.66 24.67
CA ASN A 57 -2.43 -6.46 24.26
C ASN A 57 -0.94 -6.73 23.97
N ARG A 58 -0.33 -7.70 24.66
CA ARG A 58 1.06 -8.09 24.41
C ARG A 58 1.24 -8.66 23.00
N ALA A 59 0.28 -9.46 22.53
CA ALA A 59 0.30 -10.01 21.17
C ALA A 59 0.31 -8.89 20.11
N CYS A 60 -0.54 -7.86 20.28
CA CYS A 60 -0.59 -6.70 19.37
C CYS A 60 0.77 -5.99 19.32
N LYS A 61 1.38 -5.74 20.49
CA LYS A 61 2.69 -5.09 20.57
C LYS A 61 3.79 -5.90 19.91
N TYR A 62 3.85 -7.21 20.16
CA TYR A 62 4.90 -8.05 19.60
C TYR A 62 4.76 -8.18 18.09
N VAL A 63 3.55 -8.40 17.54
CA VAL A 63 3.39 -8.53 16.08
C VAL A 63 3.70 -7.22 15.37
N LEU A 64 3.26 -6.10 15.95
CA LEU A 64 3.54 -4.78 15.43
C LEU A 64 5.05 -4.50 15.42
N ASN A 65 5.74 -4.79 16.53
CA ASN A 65 7.19 -4.58 16.62
C ASN A 65 7.95 -5.45 15.62
N LEU A 66 7.58 -6.71 15.42
CA LEU A 66 8.22 -7.56 14.41
C LEU A 66 8.03 -7.01 13.00
N MET A 67 6.80 -6.63 12.65
CA MET A 67 6.52 -6.04 11.35
C MET A 67 7.28 -4.71 11.18
N ALA A 68 7.33 -3.89 12.23
CA ALA A 68 8.10 -2.65 12.25
C ALA A 68 9.59 -2.90 12.04
N ASN A 69 10.15 -3.96 12.63
CA ASN A 69 11.56 -4.29 12.44
C ASN A 69 11.89 -4.67 10.99
N VAL A 70 11.00 -5.39 10.31
CA VAL A 70 11.14 -5.71 8.88
C VAL A 70 11.22 -4.43 8.04
N PHE A 71 10.32 -3.47 8.29
CA PHE A 71 10.24 -2.25 7.48
C PHE A 71 11.10 -1.08 7.97
N ASN A 72 11.65 -1.13 9.19
CA ASN A 72 12.53 -0.09 9.73
C ASN A 72 13.96 -0.17 9.17
N VAL A 73 14.40 -1.36 8.77
CA VAL A 73 15.73 -1.60 8.20
C VAL A 73 15.63 -1.58 6.68
N PRO A 74 16.19 -0.58 5.96
CA PRO A 74 16.02 -0.46 4.52
C PRO A 74 16.45 -1.70 3.72
N SER A 75 17.52 -2.39 4.12
CA SER A 75 17.97 -3.61 3.45
C SER A 75 16.97 -4.77 3.59
N LEU A 76 16.22 -4.84 4.70
CA LEU A 76 15.15 -5.84 4.88
C LEU A 76 13.90 -5.43 4.09
N ALA A 77 13.48 -4.18 4.22
CA ALA A 77 12.32 -3.64 3.50
C ALA A 77 12.46 -3.80 1.97
N CYS A 78 13.64 -3.51 1.41
CA CYS A 78 13.92 -3.70 -0.02
C CYS A 78 14.04 -5.18 -0.43
N SER A 79 14.15 -6.11 0.52
CA SER A 79 14.19 -7.56 0.23
C SER A 79 12.79 -8.19 0.24
N VAL A 80 11.75 -7.40 0.54
CA VAL A 80 10.36 -7.80 0.43
C VAL A 80 9.86 -7.57 -1.00
N SER A 81 9.28 -8.61 -1.61
CA SER A 81 8.73 -8.54 -2.97
C SER A 81 7.49 -7.64 -3.04
N GLN A 82 7.14 -7.20 -4.24
CA GLN A 82 5.96 -6.37 -4.46
C GLN A 82 4.65 -7.01 -3.94
N PRO A 83 4.34 -8.30 -4.21
CA PRO A 83 3.12 -8.92 -3.70
C PRO A 83 3.07 -8.96 -2.17
N THR A 84 4.21 -9.24 -1.53
CA THR A 84 4.33 -9.28 -0.07
C THR A 84 4.19 -7.89 0.55
N LEU A 85 4.81 -6.86 -0.04
CA LEU A 85 4.64 -5.47 0.39
C LEU A 85 3.17 -5.04 0.29
N ARG A 86 2.48 -5.41 -0.79
CA ARG A 86 1.05 -5.16 -0.95
C ARG A 86 0.23 -5.81 0.15
N GLY A 87 0.53 -7.08 0.49
CA GLY A 87 -0.09 -7.79 1.61
C GLY A 87 0.14 -7.05 2.93
N ALA A 88 1.38 -6.67 3.22
CA ALA A 88 1.74 -5.96 4.44
C ALA A 88 1.05 -4.59 4.57
N LEU A 89 1.08 -3.77 3.51
CA LEU A 89 0.36 -2.50 3.48
C LEU A 89 -1.14 -2.72 3.68
N SER A 90 -1.74 -3.70 2.99
CA SER A 90 -3.16 -4.01 3.11
C SER A 90 -3.55 -4.36 4.56
N THR A 91 -2.80 -5.25 5.20
CA THR A 91 -3.05 -5.68 6.59
C THR A 91 -2.86 -4.52 7.59
N VAL A 92 -1.76 -3.77 7.49
CA VAL A 92 -1.49 -2.67 8.43
C VAL A 92 -2.53 -1.56 8.29
N LEU A 93 -2.90 -1.20 7.05
CA LEU A 93 -3.97 -0.22 6.79
C LEU A 93 -5.33 -0.70 7.31
N CYS A 94 -5.64 -2.00 7.18
CA CYS A 94 -6.86 -2.58 7.71
C CYS A 94 -6.92 -2.44 9.24
N CYS A 95 -5.80 -2.73 9.93
CA CYS A 95 -5.70 -2.55 11.39
C CYS A 95 -5.85 -1.08 11.82
N LEU A 96 -5.45 -0.14 10.95
CA LEU A 96 -5.52 1.31 11.22
C LEU A 96 -6.93 1.87 11.01
N VAL A 97 -7.68 1.29 10.07
CA VAL A 97 -9.08 1.62 9.78
C VAL A 97 -10.03 1.10 10.88
N ASP A 98 -9.69 -0.01 11.54
CA ASP A 98 -10.49 -0.59 12.61
C ASP A 98 -10.43 0.27 13.90
N ASP A 99 -11.39 1.17 14.05
CA ASP A 99 -11.45 2.12 15.16
C ASP A 99 -11.84 1.48 16.50
N ARG A 100 -12.29 0.21 16.51
CA ARG A 100 -12.54 -0.53 17.76
C ARG A 100 -11.27 -0.69 18.59
N ILE A 101 -10.10 -0.72 17.93
CA ILE A 101 -8.79 -0.86 18.58
C ILE A 101 -8.51 0.32 19.52
N VAL A 102 -9.15 1.48 19.34
CA VAL A 102 -9.03 2.62 20.27
C VAL A 102 -9.47 2.24 21.68
N GLY A 103 -10.47 1.36 21.81
CA GLY A 103 -10.98 0.89 23.11
C GLY A 103 -10.08 -0.16 23.79
N ALA A 104 -9.05 -0.67 23.11
CA ALA A 104 -8.07 -1.56 23.73
C ALA A 104 -7.13 -0.77 24.67
N PRO A 105 -6.61 -1.39 25.75
CA PRO A 105 -5.46 -0.92 26.50
C PRO A 105 -4.32 -0.46 25.61
N GLU A 106 -3.93 0.79 25.78
CA GLU A 106 -2.91 1.46 24.95
C GLU A 106 -3.29 1.55 23.45
N GLY A 107 -4.58 1.46 23.11
CA GLY A 107 -5.09 1.50 21.73
C GLY A 107 -4.63 2.72 20.94
N VAL A 108 -4.60 3.89 21.58
CA VAL A 108 -4.05 5.12 20.97
C VAL A 108 -2.56 4.98 20.65
N ALA A 109 -1.78 4.30 21.50
CA ALA A 109 -0.37 4.05 21.23
C ALA A 109 -0.18 3.01 20.12
N LEU A 110 -1.03 1.97 20.07
CA LEU A 110 -1.05 1.00 18.97
C LEU A 110 -1.34 1.69 17.63
N LEU A 111 -2.36 2.56 17.56
CA LEU A 111 -2.67 3.31 16.35
C LEU A 111 -1.51 4.19 15.89
N ARG A 112 -0.84 4.88 16.82
CA ARG A 112 0.38 5.66 16.47
C ARG A 112 1.47 4.78 15.90
N ALA A 113 1.69 3.61 16.50
CA ALA A 113 2.72 2.67 16.06
C ALA A 113 2.37 2.04 14.69
N LEU A 114 1.09 1.74 14.42
CA LEU A 114 0.60 1.32 13.10
C LEU A 114 0.87 2.40 12.04
N ASN A 115 0.59 3.66 12.36
CA ASN A 115 0.84 4.78 11.45
C ASN A 115 2.33 4.94 11.14
N LEU A 116 3.19 4.83 12.17
CA LEU A 116 4.64 4.84 11.97
C LEU A 116 5.11 3.67 11.10
N LEU A 117 4.54 2.49 11.28
CA LEU A 117 4.84 1.32 10.46
C LEU A 117 4.50 1.55 8.98
N VAL A 118 3.31 2.08 8.66
CA VAL A 118 2.96 2.46 7.28
C VAL A 118 3.99 3.44 6.72
N MET A 119 4.35 4.46 7.49
CA MET A 119 5.32 5.47 7.05
C MET A 119 6.67 4.86 6.72
N LYS A 120 7.14 3.91 7.54
CA LYS A 120 8.40 3.19 7.34
C LYS A 120 8.36 2.25 6.15
N ALA A 121 7.27 1.53 5.97
CA ALA A 121 7.06 0.70 4.77
C ALA A 121 7.10 1.55 3.49
N LEU A 122 6.48 2.73 3.48
CA LEU A 122 6.51 3.64 2.33
C LEU A 122 7.89 4.29 2.09
N GLU A 123 8.66 4.55 3.14
CA GLU A 123 9.96 5.22 3.06
C GLU A 123 11.10 4.29 2.65
N ASN A 124 11.10 3.08 3.20
CA ASN A 124 12.24 2.17 3.14
C ASN A 124 12.11 1.06 2.09
N SER A 125 10.92 0.84 1.54
CA SER A 125 10.72 -0.16 0.48
C SER A 125 11.05 0.42 -0.90
N ASP A 126 11.23 -0.46 -1.88
CA ASP A 126 11.37 -0.04 -3.28
C ASP A 126 10.18 0.82 -3.72
N ARG A 127 10.46 1.99 -4.30
CA ARG A 127 9.42 2.98 -4.63
C ARG A 127 8.49 2.50 -5.74
N THR A 128 9.01 1.73 -6.70
CA THR A 128 8.19 1.09 -7.73
C THR A 128 7.23 0.10 -7.09
N HIS A 129 7.72 -0.74 -6.17
CA HIS A 129 6.90 -1.69 -5.42
C HIS A 129 5.83 -0.99 -4.57
N VAL A 130 6.14 0.18 -3.98
CA VAL A 130 5.15 0.98 -3.23
C VAL A 130 3.98 1.39 -4.11
N PHE A 131 4.22 1.96 -5.30
CA PHE A 131 3.13 2.32 -6.21
C PHE A 131 2.37 1.09 -6.74
N ALA A 132 3.10 0.06 -7.14
CA ALA A 132 2.55 -1.23 -7.58
C ALA A 132 1.67 -1.89 -6.50
N SER A 133 1.93 -1.60 -5.23
CA SER A 133 1.15 -2.07 -4.10
C SER A 133 -0.06 -1.19 -3.81
N LEU A 134 0.09 0.14 -3.80
CA LEU A 134 -0.99 1.07 -3.43
C LEU A 134 -2.09 1.20 -4.50
N ILE A 135 -1.73 1.17 -5.79
CA ILE A 135 -2.71 1.35 -6.88
C ILE A 135 -3.78 0.24 -6.86
N PRO A 136 -3.45 -1.07 -6.74
CA PRO A 136 -4.47 -2.10 -6.59
C PRO A 136 -5.35 -1.97 -5.34
N LEU A 137 -4.83 -1.46 -4.22
CA LEU A 137 -5.59 -1.26 -2.98
C LEU A 137 -6.67 -0.17 -3.10
N MET A 138 -6.59 0.66 -4.15
CA MET A 138 -7.64 1.63 -4.50
C MET A 138 -8.85 1.03 -5.20
N LEU A 139 -8.77 -0.24 -5.65
CA LEU A 139 -9.88 -0.92 -6.32
C LEU A 139 -10.79 -1.64 -5.34
N ARG A 140 -10.21 -2.23 -4.28
CA ARG A 140 -10.93 -3.10 -3.34
C ARG A 140 -10.38 -2.95 -1.92
N PRO A 141 -11.25 -2.80 -0.89
CA PRO A 141 -10.82 -2.83 0.50
C PRO A 141 -10.33 -4.21 0.93
N HIS A 142 -9.59 -4.25 2.04
CA HIS A 142 -9.23 -5.51 2.71
C HIS A 142 -10.49 -6.29 3.09
N GLU A 143 -10.49 -7.60 2.83
CA GLU A 143 -11.68 -8.47 2.96
C GLU A 143 -12.32 -8.43 4.36
N ARG A 144 -11.49 -8.43 5.42
CA ARG A 144 -11.92 -8.31 6.82
C ARG A 144 -12.85 -7.11 7.09
N LEU A 145 -12.72 -6.00 6.35
CA LEU A 145 -13.57 -4.83 6.56
C LEU A 145 -15.05 -5.13 6.25
N ALA A 146 -15.34 -6.12 5.40
CA ALA A 146 -16.71 -6.55 5.09
C ALA A 146 -17.45 -7.12 6.31
N GLU A 147 -16.73 -7.61 7.32
CA GLU A 147 -17.29 -8.13 8.57
C GLU A 147 -17.65 -7.00 9.57
N LEU A 148 -17.18 -5.78 9.31
CA LEU A 148 -17.39 -4.64 10.20
C LEU A 148 -18.66 -3.88 9.82
N SER A 149 -19.44 -3.48 10.83
CA SER A 149 -20.72 -2.78 10.64
C SER A 149 -20.67 -1.32 11.14
N PRO A 150 -21.17 -0.35 10.36
CA PRO A 150 -21.60 -0.48 8.97
C PRO A 150 -20.42 -0.51 7.98
N TYR A 151 -20.43 -1.43 7.00
CA TYR A 151 -19.34 -1.60 6.02
C TYR A 151 -18.97 -0.30 5.29
N SER A 152 -19.97 0.49 4.90
CA SER A 152 -19.78 1.75 4.16
C SER A 152 -18.88 2.77 4.88
N LYS A 153 -18.90 2.77 6.22
CA LYS A 153 -18.00 3.61 7.03
C LYS A 153 -16.55 3.19 6.84
N TYR A 154 -16.26 1.90 7.02
CA TYR A 154 -14.89 1.37 6.95
C TYR A 154 -14.35 1.36 5.52
N GLU A 155 -15.21 1.13 4.53
CA GLU A 155 -14.88 1.30 3.11
C GLU A 155 -14.45 2.74 2.80
N SER A 156 -15.19 3.74 3.30
CA SER A 156 -14.83 5.15 3.11
C SER A 156 -13.49 5.49 3.77
N MET A 157 -13.28 5.04 5.01
CA MET A 157 -12.02 5.23 5.74
C MET A 157 -10.83 4.55 5.06
N TRP A 158 -11.04 3.35 4.51
CA TRP A 158 -10.03 2.62 3.74
C TRP A 158 -9.53 3.43 2.55
N TYR A 159 -10.44 3.86 1.67
CA TYR A 159 -10.05 4.63 0.48
C TYR A 159 -9.40 5.96 0.85
N GLU A 160 -9.86 6.62 1.91
CA GLU A 160 -9.22 7.83 2.39
C GLU A 160 -7.76 7.58 2.82
N LEU A 161 -7.50 6.49 3.54
CA LEU A 161 -6.17 6.16 4.03
C LEU A 161 -5.23 5.70 2.91
N VAL A 162 -5.70 4.87 1.97
CA VAL A 162 -4.93 4.45 0.79
C VAL A 162 -4.57 5.66 -0.09
N VAL A 163 -5.52 6.58 -0.30
CA VAL A 163 -5.27 7.85 -1.02
C VAL A 163 -4.23 8.70 -0.27
N LYS A 164 -4.33 8.84 1.06
CA LYS A 164 -3.32 9.56 1.86
C LYS A 164 -1.91 8.96 1.72
N CYS A 165 -1.78 7.64 1.76
CA CYS A 165 -0.50 6.95 1.54
C CYS A 165 0.04 7.23 0.14
N THR A 166 -0.84 7.22 -0.87
CA THR A 166 -0.46 7.45 -2.26
C THR A 166 -0.09 8.90 -2.53
N ILE A 167 -0.74 9.87 -1.88
CA ILE A 167 -0.32 11.28 -1.90
C ILE A 167 1.12 11.41 -1.39
N LYS A 168 1.45 10.73 -0.29
CA LYS A 168 2.82 10.75 0.27
C LYS A 168 3.83 10.15 -0.71
N ALA A 169 3.53 9.00 -1.31
CA ALA A 169 4.39 8.38 -2.33
C ALA A 169 4.55 9.28 -3.57
N THR A 170 3.47 9.93 -4.01
CA THR A 170 3.47 10.83 -5.18
C THR A 170 4.32 12.09 -4.93
N LYS A 171 4.32 12.63 -3.71
CA LYS A 171 5.24 13.73 -3.35
C LYS A 171 6.71 13.32 -3.45
N ALA A 172 7.04 12.07 -3.11
CA ALA A 172 8.40 11.55 -3.28
C ALA A 172 8.75 11.35 -4.77
N LEU A 173 7.79 10.90 -5.59
CA LEU A 173 7.95 10.81 -7.05
C LEU A 173 8.26 12.16 -7.70
N GLN A 174 7.58 13.23 -7.25
CA GLN A 174 7.83 14.60 -7.73
C GLN A 174 9.26 15.07 -7.44
N ALA A 175 9.85 14.60 -6.34
CA ALA A 175 11.22 14.96 -5.95
C ALA A 175 12.28 14.14 -6.71
N ASP A 176 12.00 12.87 -7.01
CA ASP A 176 12.95 11.97 -7.66
C ASP A 176 12.22 10.92 -8.54
N VAL A 177 11.85 11.34 -9.75
CA VAL A 177 11.18 10.48 -10.73
C VAL A 177 12.08 9.33 -11.21
N ALA A 178 13.41 9.49 -11.16
CA ALA A 178 14.37 8.50 -11.64
C ALA A 178 14.44 7.26 -10.72
N SER A 179 14.02 7.41 -9.47
CA SER A 179 13.96 6.31 -8.50
C SER A 179 12.76 5.37 -8.65
N VAL A 180 11.92 5.57 -9.67
CA VAL A 180 10.76 4.73 -9.96
C VAL A 180 10.88 4.19 -11.38
N ASP A 181 10.69 2.89 -11.54
CA ASP A 181 10.53 2.30 -12.86
C ASP A 181 9.16 2.70 -13.44
N LEU A 182 9.21 3.69 -14.34
CA LEU A 182 8.03 4.28 -14.96
C LEU A 182 7.26 3.28 -15.83
N ARG A 183 7.94 2.29 -16.41
CA ARG A 183 7.29 1.26 -17.23
C ARG A 183 6.37 0.42 -16.36
N THR A 184 6.90 -0.08 -15.25
CA THR A 184 6.11 -0.84 -14.26
C THR A 184 4.98 0.02 -13.67
N LEU A 185 5.25 1.29 -13.35
CA LEU A 185 4.23 2.21 -12.85
C LEU A 185 3.07 2.41 -13.85
N LEU A 186 3.39 2.68 -15.12
CA LEU A 186 2.40 2.90 -16.17
C LEU A 186 1.55 1.64 -16.43
N VAL A 187 2.15 0.45 -16.34
CA VAL A 187 1.41 -0.82 -16.40
C VAL A 187 0.37 -0.92 -15.28
N HIS A 188 0.72 -0.58 -14.04
CA HIS A 188 -0.25 -0.62 -12.94
C HIS A 188 -1.35 0.45 -13.05
N ILE A 189 -1.03 1.65 -13.57
CA ILE A 189 -2.04 2.67 -13.89
C ILE A 189 -2.99 2.15 -14.98
N HIS A 190 -2.44 1.53 -16.03
CA HIS A 190 -3.23 0.94 -17.10
C HIS A 190 -4.16 -0.16 -16.57
N GLN A 191 -3.65 -1.12 -15.80
CA GLN A 191 -4.44 -2.20 -15.19
C GLN A 191 -5.56 -1.65 -14.30
N PHE A 192 -5.32 -0.56 -13.56
CA PHE A 192 -6.35 0.10 -12.77
C PHE A 192 -7.48 0.65 -13.65
N PHE A 193 -7.15 1.34 -14.75
CA PHE A 193 -8.15 1.85 -15.69
C PHE A 193 -8.89 0.74 -16.43
N GLU A 194 -8.19 -0.31 -16.83
CA GLU A 194 -8.77 -1.47 -17.49
C GLU A 194 -9.74 -2.22 -16.58
N THR A 195 -9.37 -2.45 -15.31
CA THR A 195 -10.20 -3.16 -14.33
C THR A 195 -11.53 -2.44 -14.06
N LEU A 196 -11.52 -1.10 -14.05
CA LEU A 196 -12.76 -0.32 -13.91
C LEU A 196 -13.54 -0.30 -15.23
N GLY A 197 -12.85 -0.18 -16.34
CA GLY A 197 -13.46 0.04 -17.66
C GLY A 197 -13.95 1.47 -17.85
N PRO A 198 -14.25 1.86 -19.10
CA PRO A 198 -14.52 3.24 -19.48
C PRO A 198 -15.82 3.80 -18.87
N GLU A 199 -16.85 2.96 -18.73
CA GLU A 199 -18.13 3.37 -18.13
C GLU A 199 -17.97 3.72 -16.65
N GLU A 200 -17.26 2.88 -15.90
CA GLU A 200 -17.07 3.10 -14.47
C GLU A 200 -16.14 4.29 -14.20
N LEU A 201 -15.07 4.44 -14.99
CA LEU A 201 -14.20 5.62 -14.92
C LEU A 201 -14.97 6.92 -15.16
N ARG A 202 -15.94 6.91 -16.10
CA ARG A 202 -16.82 8.06 -16.36
C ARG A 202 -17.75 8.32 -15.18
N ARG A 203 -18.41 7.27 -14.67
CA ARG A 203 -19.35 7.35 -13.54
C ARG A 203 -18.68 7.86 -12.26
N ARG A 204 -17.52 7.29 -11.90
CA ARG A 204 -16.71 7.70 -10.75
C ARG A 204 -16.09 9.08 -10.94
N GLY A 205 -15.64 9.41 -12.15
CA GLY A 205 -15.13 10.73 -12.49
C GLY A 205 -16.14 11.85 -12.28
N ALA A 206 -17.39 11.65 -12.69
CA ALA A 206 -18.48 12.62 -12.49
C ALA A 206 -18.83 12.86 -11.02
N ARG A 207 -18.43 11.95 -10.12
CA ARG A 207 -18.65 12.02 -8.67
C ARG A 207 -17.41 12.42 -7.89
N GLU A 208 -16.35 12.86 -8.56
CA GLU A 208 -15.11 13.25 -7.90
C GLU A 208 -14.49 12.14 -7.03
N ASP A 209 -14.63 10.89 -7.45
CA ASP A 209 -14.11 9.71 -6.75
C ASP A 209 -12.61 9.87 -6.43
N LYS A 210 -12.27 9.85 -5.12
CA LYS A 210 -10.90 10.10 -4.64
C LYS A 210 -9.89 9.08 -5.20
N PRO A 211 -10.16 7.76 -5.19
CA PRO A 211 -9.29 6.77 -5.84
C PRO A 211 -8.98 7.07 -7.31
N VAL A 212 -10.01 7.23 -8.15
CA VAL A 212 -9.82 7.51 -9.59
C VAL A 212 -9.06 8.82 -9.82
N ARG A 213 -9.38 9.86 -9.05
CA ARG A 213 -8.64 11.13 -9.11
C ARG A 213 -7.17 10.93 -8.78
N MET A 214 -6.86 10.19 -7.71
CA MET A 214 -5.49 9.99 -7.26
C MET A 214 -4.65 9.24 -8.29
N VAL A 215 -5.18 8.18 -8.93
CA VAL A 215 -4.46 7.47 -10.01
C VAL A 215 -4.22 8.38 -11.22
N LYS A 216 -5.20 9.21 -11.60
CA LYS A 216 -5.01 10.23 -12.65
C LYS A 216 -3.96 11.26 -12.27
N THR A 217 -3.87 11.65 -11.00
CA THR A 217 -2.82 12.55 -10.50
C THR A 217 -1.43 11.93 -10.63
N ILE A 218 -1.25 10.64 -10.32
CA ILE A 218 0.04 9.96 -10.54
C ILE A 218 0.44 10.03 -12.01
N LEU A 219 -0.48 9.69 -12.92
CA LEU A 219 -0.23 9.76 -14.36
C LEU A 219 0.13 11.18 -14.83
N HIS A 220 -0.57 12.19 -14.29
CA HIS A 220 -0.28 13.58 -14.56
C HIS A 220 1.14 13.96 -14.14
N GLU A 221 1.58 13.60 -12.93
CA GLU A 221 2.93 13.90 -12.45
C GLU A 221 4.02 13.20 -13.27
N VAL A 222 3.78 11.97 -13.74
CA VAL A 222 4.69 11.28 -14.68
C VAL A 222 4.79 12.04 -16.00
N CYS A 223 3.65 12.42 -16.59
CA CYS A 223 3.62 13.19 -17.84
C CYS A 223 4.29 14.56 -17.67
N LYS A 224 4.11 15.21 -16.53
CA LYS A 224 4.75 16.49 -16.20
C LYS A 224 6.27 16.36 -16.08
N ALA A 225 6.75 15.27 -15.48
CA ALA A 225 8.17 15.03 -15.28
C ALA A 225 8.90 14.61 -16.57
N LYS A 226 8.23 13.90 -17.49
CA LYS A 226 8.85 13.34 -18.70
C LYS A 226 8.45 14.04 -20.01
N GLY A 227 7.36 14.81 -20.02
CA GLY A 227 6.78 15.33 -21.25
C GLY A 227 6.54 14.20 -22.27
N ARG A 228 6.89 14.44 -23.54
CA ARG A 228 6.74 13.45 -24.62
C ARG A 228 7.59 12.20 -24.42
N GLU A 229 8.66 12.24 -23.63
CA GLU A 229 9.46 11.04 -23.37
C GLU A 229 8.68 9.96 -22.60
N VAL A 230 7.52 10.29 -22.03
CA VAL A 230 6.64 9.29 -21.39
C VAL A 230 6.31 8.11 -22.31
N TYR A 231 6.20 8.33 -23.63
CA TYR A 231 5.94 7.25 -24.59
C TYR A 231 7.11 6.25 -24.73
N ALA A 232 8.32 6.59 -24.27
CA ALA A 232 9.43 5.63 -24.22
C ALA A 232 9.26 4.54 -23.15
N TYR A 233 8.25 4.66 -22.29
CA TYR A 233 7.99 3.76 -21.16
C TYR A 233 6.66 2.99 -21.28
N VAL A 234 5.91 3.16 -22.37
CA VAL A 234 4.56 2.56 -22.57
C VAL A 234 4.59 1.18 -23.20
N ASP A 235 5.74 0.71 -23.64
CA ASP A 235 5.91 -0.57 -24.36
C ASP A 235 5.67 -1.80 -23.47
N GLY A 236 5.57 -1.63 -22.14
CA GLY A 236 5.05 -2.67 -21.24
C GLY A 236 3.52 -2.80 -21.23
N ILE A 237 2.78 -1.86 -21.84
CA ILE A 237 1.31 -1.83 -21.83
C ILE A 237 0.77 -2.70 -22.97
N PRO A 238 -0.05 -3.73 -22.70
CA PRO A 238 -0.70 -4.52 -23.74
C PRO A 238 -1.50 -3.65 -24.71
N GLY A 239 -1.25 -3.78 -26.01
CA GLY A 239 -1.93 -3.01 -27.06
C GLY A 239 -1.40 -1.58 -27.26
N ALA A 240 -0.21 -1.26 -26.73
CA ALA A 240 0.46 0.04 -26.96
C ALA A 240 0.83 0.28 -28.44
N ASP A 241 1.12 -0.80 -29.17
CA ASP A 241 1.50 -0.84 -30.58
C ASP A 241 0.31 -0.76 -31.55
N LEU A 242 -0.92 -0.90 -31.04
CA LEU A 242 -2.13 -0.79 -31.84
C LEU A 242 -2.32 0.63 -32.40
N ASP A 243 -3.12 0.70 -33.46
CA ASP A 243 -3.59 1.97 -34.03
C ASP A 243 -4.18 2.87 -32.94
N PRO A 244 -3.99 4.21 -33.00
CA PRO A 244 -4.44 5.13 -31.96
C PRO A 244 -5.92 4.97 -31.54
N ALA A 245 -6.80 4.57 -32.47
CA ALA A 245 -8.22 4.34 -32.20
C ALA A 245 -8.50 3.08 -31.36
N MET A 246 -7.56 2.12 -31.33
CA MET A 246 -7.67 0.83 -30.64
C MET A 246 -6.78 0.75 -29.40
N ARG A 247 -6.03 1.81 -29.10
CA ARG A 247 -5.14 1.84 -27.93
C ARG A 247 -5.92 1.82 -26.62
N PRO A 248 -5.32 1.25 -25.55
CA PRO A 248 -5.90 1.27 -24.22
C PRO A 248 -6.27 2.67 -23.71
N HIS A 249 -7.23 2.72 -22.79
CA HIS A 249 -7.78 3.98 -22.24
C HIS A 249 -6.78 4.89 -21.53
N ILE A 250 -5.58 4.41 -21.20
CA ILE A 250 -4.52 5.24 -20.63
C ILE A 250 -3.98 6.27 -21.63
N PHE A 251 -3.93 5.96 -22.93
CA PHE A 251 -3.33 6.83 -23.95
C PHE A 251 -4.07 8.16 -24.11
N PRO A 252 -5.42 8.21 -24.22
CA PRO A 252 -6.15 9.48 -24.22
C PRO A 252 -5.88 10.36 -22.99
N TYR A 253 -5.60 9.77 -21.82
CA TYR A 253 -5.22 10.54 -20.63
C TYR A 253 -3.80 11.11 -20.72
N ILE A 254 -2.85 10.36 -21.30
CA ILE A 254 -1.49 10.85 -21.57
C ILE A 254 -1.55 12.02 -22.56
N ASP A 255 -2.24 11.84 -23.68
CA ASP A 255 -2.37 12.85 -24.74
C ASP A 255 -3.01 14.14 -24.19
N LEU A 256 -4.07 14.01 -23.39
CA LEU A 256 -4.74 15.12 -22.72
C LEU A 256 -3.81 15.86 -21.75
N ASN A 257 -3.04 15.12 -20.94
CA ASN A 257 -2.09 15.71 -19.99
C ASN A 257 -1.01 16.52 -20.74
N LEU A 258 -0.40 15.95 -21.77
CA LEU A 258 0.64 16.63 -22.57
C LEU A 258 0.08 17.89 -23.25
N SER A 259 -1.09 17.77 -23.88
CA SER A 259 -1.76 18.90 -24.55
C SER A 259 -2.08 20.03 -23.57
N THR A 260 -2.56 19.71 -22.37
CA THR A 260 -2.89 20.70 -21.33
C THR A 260 -1.64 21.42 -20.80
N MET A 261 -0.48 20.77 -20.88
CA MET A 261 0.82 21.35 -20.49
C MET A 261 1.53 22.07 -21.65
N GLY A 262 0.98 22.04 -22.86
CA GLY A 262 1.62 22.60 -24.06
C GLY A 262 2.84 21.81 -24.53
N LEU A 263 2.90 20.51 -24.19
CA LEU A 263 4.01 19.60 -24.50
C LEU A 263 3.71 18.73 -25.73
#